data_AF-A0A7V2RHV6-F1
#
_entry.id   AF-A0A7V2RHV6-F1
#
_cell.length_a   1.000
_cell.length_b   1.000
_cell.length_c   1.000
_cell.angle_alpha   90.00
_cell.angle_beta   90.00
_cell.angle_gamma   90.00
#
_symmetry.space_group_name_H-M   'P 1'
#
loop_
_entity.id
_entity.type
_entity.pdbx_description
1 polymer ?
#
loop_
_entity_poly.entity_id
_entity_poly.type
_entity_poly.pdbx_seq_one_letter_code
_entity_poly.pdbx_strand_id
1 'polypeptide(L)'
;MRHTKDAVSWMELDKLGESLGDNANFDDFLDQIIETRLPQFASDHRNKYGENPDISIITGWVDKDNESHLVEIYDDGDYDYKDNFAAIGSGSIFGEILLRKLHDCNMSISTAQRLIGYIIWEI
;
A
#
# COMPACT_ATOMS: atom_id res chain seq x y z
N MET A 1 9.49 3.95 -11.56
CA MET A 1 10.11 2.75 -10.93
C MET A 1 11.41 3.03 -10.16
N ARG A 2 12.22 4.05 -10.52
CA ARG A 2 13.43 4.43 -9.73
C ARG A 2 13.08 4.95 -8.33
N HIS A 3 12.02 5.76 -8.22
CA HIS A 3 11.62 6.42 -6.96
C HIS A 3 11.12 5.41 -5.91
N THR A 4 10.43 4.35 -6.34
CA THR A 4 9.92 3.29 -5.45
C THR A 4 11.05 2.55 -4.75
N LYS A 5 12.14 2.22 -5.46
CA LYS A 5 13.28 1.53 -4.85
C LYS A 5 14.04 2.42 -3.86
N ASP A 6 14.19 3.69 -4.22
CA ASP A 6 14.80 4.69 -3.35
C ASP A 6 13.95 4.90 -2.08
N ALA A 7 12.62 4.96 -2.21
CA ALA A 7 11.70 5.07 -1.08
C ALA A 7 11.73 3.84 -0.17
N VAL A 8 11.68 2.62 -0.74
CA VAL A 8 11.76 1.37 0.04
C VAL A 8 13.02 1.33 0.89
N SER A 9 14.17 1.69 0.31
CA SER A 9 15.44 1.70 1.04
C SER A 9 15.55 2.86 2.03
N TRP A 10 15.03 4.04 1.71
CA TRP A 10 15.14 5.24 2.56
C TRP A 10 14.23 5.12 3.78
N MET A 11 13.01 4.61 3.58
CA MET A 11 12.01 4.42 4.64
C MET A 11 12.23 3.13 5.43
N GLU A 12 13.19 2.28 5.03
CA GLU A 12 13.50 0.98 5.64
C GLU A 12 12.32 -0.01 5.59
N LEU A 13 11.52 0.03 4.51
CA LEU A 13 10.36 -0.86 4.32
C LEU A 13 10.77 -2.32 4.14
N ASP A 14 12.02 -2.60 3.76
CA ASP A 14 12.59 -3.94 3.68
C ASP A 14 13.04 -4.51 5.03
N LYS A 15 13.06 -3.66 6.08
CA LYS A 15 13.54 -3.99 7.43
C LYS A 15 12.54 -3.67 8.53
N LEU A 16 11.24 -3.77 8.22
CA LEU A 16 10.16 -3.43 9.16
C LEU A 16 10.29 -4.11 10.54
N GLY A 17 10.79 -5.35 10.60
CA GLY A 17 11.02 -6.03 11.87
C GLY A 17 12.10 -5.37 12.74
N GLU A 18 13.15 -4.79 12.14
CA GLU A 18 14.19 -4.05 12.86
C GLU A 18 13.73 -2.64 13.22
N SER A 19 12.98 -1.97 12.33
CA SER A 19 12.56 -0.57 12.49
C SER A 19 11.35 -0.39 13.40
N LEU A 20 10.41 -1.34 13.41
CA LEU A 20 9.22 -1.29 14.28
C LEU A 20 9.36 -2.19 15.52
N GLY A 21 10.22 -3.22 15.45
CA GLY A 21 10.37 -4.23 16.50
C GLY A 21 9.36 -5.38 16.38
N ASP A 22 9.69 -6.52 17.00
CA ASP A 22 8.99 -7.80 16.81
C ASP A 22 7.51 -7.82 17.26
N ASN A 23 7.06 -6.81 18.03
CA ASN A 23 5.72 -6.74 18.59
C ASN A 23 4.86 -5.60 18.04
N ALA A 24 5.35 -4.88 17.03
CA ALA A 24 4.65 -3.76 16.44
C ALA A 24 3.29 -4.19 15.88
N ASN A 25 2.28 -3.33 16.11
CA ASN A 25 0.98 -3.46 15.48
C ASN A 25 0.92 -2.62 14.20
N PHE A 26 -0.24 -2.58 13.56
CA PHE A 26 -0.38 -1.82 12.33
C PHE A 26 -0.38 -0.31 12.55
N ASP A 27 -0.96 0.16 13.65
CA ASP A 27 -0.96 1.58 13.99
C ASP A 27 0.48 2.07 14.17
N ASP A 28 1.36 1.26 14.77
CA ASP A 28 2.80 1.56 14.87
C ASP A 28 3.44 1.74 13.48
N PHE A 29 3.03 0.94 12.48
CA PHE A 29 3.49 1.11 11.10
C PHE A 29 2.97 2.41 10.48
N LEU A 30 1.68 2.72 10.66
CA LEU A 30 1.10 3.97 10.16
C LEU A 30 1.82 5.18 10.78
N ASP A 31 1.90 5.25 12.10
CA ASP A 31 2.44 6.41 12.80
C ASP A 31 3.94 6.60 12.51
N GLN A 32 4.74 5.53 12.65
CA GLN A 32 6.21 5.66 12.64
C GLN A 32 6.79 5.66 11.22
N ILE A 33 6.13 5.03 10.27
CA ILE A 33 6.61 4.92 8.88
C ILE A 33 5.79 5.83 7.98
N ILE A 34 4.47 5.69 7.97
CA ILE A 34 3.62 6.39 7.01
C ILE A 34 3.48 7.88 7.36
N GLU A 35 3.05 8.23 8.56
CA GLU A 35 2.86 9.63 8.94
C GLU A 35 4.18 10.38 9.19
N THR A 36 5.24 9.65 9.56
CA THR A 36 6.53 10.28 9.90
C THR A 36 7.53 10.26 8.75
N ARG A 37 7.81 9.10 8.15
CA ARG A 37 8.92 8.94 7.20
C ARG A 37 8.51 9.30 5.77
N LEU A 38 7.30 8.96 5.34
CA LEU A 38 6.86 9.24 3.97
C LEU A 38 6.84 10.75 3.65
N PRO A 39 6.33 11.64 4.53
CA PRO A 39 6.33 13.09 4.24
C PRO A 39 7.73 13.68 4.25
N GLN A 40 8.62 13.16 5.10
CA GLN A 40 10.04 13.55 5.11
C GLN A 40 10.72 13.15 3.81
N PHE A 41 10.50 11.92 3.34
CA PHE A 41 11.00 11.46 2.05
C PHE A 41 10.46 12.33 0.91
N ALA A 42 9.16 12.65 0.91
CA ALA A 42 8.54 13.49 -0.11
C ALA A 42 9.13 14.91 -0.12
N SER A 43 9.34 15.50 1.06
CA SER A 43 10.01 16.79 1.23
C SER A 43 11.44 16.75 0.71
N ASP A 44 12.25 15.76 1.10
CA ASP A 44 13.64 15.60 0.67
C ASP A 44 13.75 15.39 -0.85
N HIS A 45 12.85 14.59 -1.41
CA HIS A 45 12.76 14.38 -2.85
C HIS A 45 12.43 15.69 -3.59
N ARG A 46 11.42 16.43 -3.11
CA ARG A 46 11.04 17.72 -3.68
C ARG A 46 12.18 18.73 -3.61
N ASN A 47 12.91 18.79 -2.49
CA ASN A 47 14.05 19.69 -2.33
C ASN A 47 15.20 19.36 -3.28
N LYS A 48 15.42 18.07 -3.57
CA LYS A 48 16.52 17.60 -4.41
C LYS A 48 16.22 17.64 -5.91
N TYR A 49 14.98 17.33 -6.30
CA TYR A 49 14.60 17.13 -7.70
C TYR A 49 13.61 18.17 -8.23
N GLY A 50 13.04 19.01 -7.35
CA GLY A 50 12.06 20.03 -7.72
C GLY A 50 10.65 19.50 -7.93
N GLU A 51 10.39 18.22 -7.62
CA GLU A 51 9.10 17.55 -7.83
C GLU A 51 8.77 16.57 -6.70
N ASN A 52 7.47 16.33 -6.46
CA ASN A 52 7.05 15.27 -5.55
C ASN A 52 7.43 13.89 -6.09
N PRO A 53 7.70 12.92 -5.19
CA PRO A 53 7.85 11.56 -5.64
C PRO A 53 6.49 11.02 -6.11
N ASP A 54 6.48 10.41 -7.29
CA ASP A 54 5.34 9.62 -7.76
C ASP A 54 5.30 8.27 -7.04
N ILE A 55 4.64 8.25 -5.89
CA ILE A 55 4.48 7.08 -5.01
C ILE A 55 3.02 6.96 -4.62
N SER A 56 2.51 5.75 -4.75
CA SER A 56 1.24 5.32 -4.15
C SER A 56 1.50 4.00 -3.45
N ILE A 57 0.96 3.83 -2.25
CA ILE A 57 1.16 2.62 -1.46
C ILE A 57 -0.22 2.06 -1.11
N ILE A 58 -0.40 0.76 -1.33
CA ILE A 58 -1.48 -0.01 -0.70
C ILE A 58 -0.81 -0.96 0.27
N THR A 59 -1.34 -1.02 1.48
CA THR A 59 -0.93 -1.99 2.49
C THR A 59 -2.14 -2.76 2.98
N GLY A 60 -1.92 -4.03 3.31
CA GLY A 60 -2.94 -4.88 3.91
C GLY A 60 -2.33 -5.72 5.01
N TRP A 61 -3.07 -5.89 6.10
CA TRP A 61 -2.63 -6.73 7.22
C TRP A 61 -3.80 -7.53 7.80
N VAL A 62 -3.45 -8.57 8.54
CA VAL A 62 -4.37 -9.31 9.39
C VAL A 62 -3.88 -9.13 10.81
N ASP A 63 -4.72 -8.61 11.68
CA ASP A 63 -4.35 -8.39 13.08
C ASP A 63 -4.38 -9.68 13.91
N LYS A 64 -4.10 -9.55 15.21
CA LYS A 64 -4.07 -10.68 16.15
C LYS A 64 -5.45 -11.30 16.38
N ASP A 65 -6.51 -10.57 16.08
CA ASP A 65 -7.91 -11.01 16.20
C ASP A 65 -8.44 -11.61 14.89
N ASN A 66 -7.57 -11.75 13.87
CA ASN A 66 -7.89 -12.17 12.50
C ASN A 66 -8.80 -11.20 11.73
N GLU A 67 -8.88 -9.94 12.12
CA GLU A 67 -9.52 -8.93 11.28
C GLU A 67 -8.54 -8.50 10.19
N SER A 68 -9.03 -8.47 8.97
CA SER A 68 -8.28 -8.04 7.80
C SER A 68 -8.55 -6.58 7.52
N HIS A 69 -7.49 -5.83 7.29
CA HIS A 69 -7.59 -4.41 7.01
C HIS A 69 -6.80 -4.08 5.75
N LEU A 70 -7.29 -3.09 5.01
CA LEU A 70 -6.70 -2.63 3.75
C LEU A 70 -6.67 -1.11 3.78
N VAL A 71 -5.51 -0.53 3.48
CA VAL A 71 -5.29 0.91 3.57
C VAL A 71 -4.58 1.39 2.31
N GLU A 72 -5.09 2.47 1.73
CA GLU A 72 -4.44 3.23 0.67
C GLU A 72 -3.75 4.44 1.29
N ILE A 73 -2.50 4.67 0.91
CA ILE A 73 -1.62 5.69 1.49
C ILE A 73 -1.16 6.64 0.37
N TYR A 74 -1.30 7.93 0.65
CA TYR A 74 -0.96 9.04 -0.24
C TYR A 74 0.48 9.55 -0.01
N ASP A 75 0.99 10.38 -0.92
CA ASP A 75 2.38 10.84 -0.92
C ASP A 75 2.73 11.80 0.22
N ASP A 76 1.71 12.38 0.85
CA ASP A 76 1.79 13.25 2.02
C ASP A 76 1.65 12.53 3.36
N GLY A 77 1.53 11.20 3.35
CA GLY A 77 1.39 10.38 4.55
C GLY A 77 -0.06 10.25 5.04
N ASP A 78 -1.03 10.93 4.41
CA ASP A 78 -2.44 10.67 4.69
C ASP A 78 -2.83 9.29 4.16
N TYR A 79 -3.85 8.69 4.77
CA TYR A 79 -4.32 7.35 4.39
C TYR A 79 -5.81 7.15 4.59
N ASP A 80 -6.37 6.25 3.78
CA ASP A 80 -7.78 5.86 3.80
C ASP A 80 -7.91 4.34 3.99
N TYR A 81 -8.73 3.95 4.95
CA TYR A 81 -9.20 2.56 5.07
C TYR A 81 -10.12 2.19 3.89
N LYS A 82 -9.95 0.99 3.37
CA LYS A 82 -10.72 0.45 2.25
C LYS A 82 -11.44 -0.82 2.70
N ASP A 83 -12.75 -0.82 2.53
CA ASP A 83 -13.60 -1.90 3.05
C ASP A 83 -13.50 -3.22 2.27
N ASN A 84 -13.14 -3.17 0.98
CA ASN A 84 -13.29 -4.33 0.09
C ASN A 84 -12.06 -4.59 -0.79
N PHE A 85 -11.61 -3.57 -1.51
CA PHE A 85 -10.50 -3.69 -2.45
C PHE A 85 -9.90 -2.31 -2.74
N ALA A 86 -8.67 -2.32 -3.24
CA ALA A 86 -7.94 -1.14 -3.65
C ALA A 86 -7.05 -1.50 -4.86
N ALA A 87 -6.81 -0.55 -5.74
CA ALA A 87 -5.91 -0.70 -6.88
C ALA A 87 -5.14 0.59 -7.12
N ILE A 88 -3.83 0.50 -7.31
CA ILE A 88 -2.95 1.64 -7.62
C ILE A 88 -2.20 1.41 -8.94
N GLY A 89 -1.59 2.49 -9.45
CA GLY A 89 -0.80 2.47 -10.68
C GLY A 89 -1.60 2.84 -11.93
N SER A 90 -0.92 2.88 -13.07
CA SER A 90 -1.47 3.41 -14.33
C SER A 90 -2.65 2.62 -14.91
N GLY A 91 -2.77 1.33 -14.58
CA GLY A 91 -3.88 0.46 -15.00
C GLY A 91 -4.99 0.30 -13.94
N SER A 92 -4.87 0.95 -12.78
CA SER A 92 -5.76 0.77 -11.62
C SER A 92 -7.24 0.91 -11.96
N ILE A 93 -7.60 1.86 -12.82
CA ILE A 93 -9.00 2.12 -13.19
C ILE A 93 -9.69 0.88 -13.79
N PHE A 94 -8.98 0.12 -14.63
CA PHE A 94 -9.52 -1.11 -15.21
C PHE A 94 -9.61 -2.23 -14.16
N GLY A 95 -8.61 -2.30 -13.29
CA GLY A 95 -8.61 -3.21 -12.14
C GLY A 95 -9.78 -2.97 -11.21
N GLU A 96 -10.05 -1.73 -10.85
CA GLU A 96 -11.19 -1.34 -10.03
C GLU A 96 -12.53 -1.70 -10.67
N ILE A 97 -12.69 -1.49 -11.98
CA ILE A 97 -13.93 -1.84 -12.69
C ILE A 97 -14.20 -3.34 -12.59
N LEU A 98 -13.16 -4.16 -12.78
CA LEU A 98 -13.29 -5.61 -12.68
C LEU A 98 -13.52 -6.06 -11.24
N LEU A 99 -12.82 -5.48 -10.26
CA LEU A 99 -13.03 -5.75 -8.84
C LEU A 99 -14.46 -5.40 -8.42
N ARG A 100 -14.97 -4.23 -8.78
CA ARG A 100 -16.36 -3.82 -8.51
C ARG A 100 -17.40 -4.80 -9.06
N LYS A 101 -17.10 -5.45 -10.18
CA LYS A 101 -18.02 -6.36 -10.87
C LYS A 101 -17.95 -7.81 -10.36
N LEU A 102 -16.76 -8.25 -9.95
CA LEU A 102 -16.45 -9.67 -9.72
C LEU A 102 -16.14 -10.00 -8.25
N HIS A 103 -15.88 -8.99 -7.41
CA HIS A 103 -15.61 -9.19 -5.99
C HIS A 103 -16.84 -9.71 -5.24
N ASP A 104 -16.60 -10.62 -4.30
CA ASP A 104 -17.55 -11.14 -3.33
C ASP A 104 -16.82 -11.29 -1.99
N CYS A 105 -17.40 -10.78 -0.90
CA CYS A 105 -16.77 -10.83 0.42
C CYS A 105 -16.64 -12.25 1.00
N ASN A 106 -17.36 -13.23 0.46
CA ASN A 106 -17.30 -14.63 0.85
C ASN A 106 -16.38 -15.45 -0.08
N MET A 107 -15.61 -14.79 -0.93
CA MET A 107 -14.72 -15.45 -1.88
C MET A 107 -13.61 -16.23 -1.14
N SER A 108 -13.37 -17.48 -1.55
CA SER A 108 -12.22 -18.23 -1.04
C SER A 108 -10.90 -17.57 -1.49
N ILE A 109 -9.84 -17.71 -0.69
CA ILE A 109 -8.50 -17.22 -1.05
C ILE A 109 -8.08 -17.69 -2.46
N SER A 110 -8.36 -18.95 -2.80
CA SER A 110 -8.02 -19.51 -4.12
C SER A 110 -8.76 -18.85 -5.28
N THR A 111 -10.02 -18.46 -5.06
CA THR A 111 -10.83 -17.75 -6.05
C THR A 111 -10.36 -16.30 -6.17
N ALA A 112 -10.04 -15.65 -5.05
CA ALA A 112 -9.49 -14.29 -5.02
C ALA A 112 -8.16 -14.21 -5.77
N GLN A 113 -7.25 -15.17 -5.56
CA GLN A 113 -5.99 -15.26 -6.30
C GLN A 113 -6.20 -15.42 -7.81
N ARG A 114 -7.18 -16.23 -8.23
CA ARG A 114 -7.53 -16.40 -9.65
C ARG A 114 -8.12 -15.12 -10.24
N LEU A 115 -8.99 -14.43 -9.50
CA LEU A 115 -9.56 -13.15 -9.91
C LEU A 115 -8.46 -12.11 -10.10
N ILE A 116 -7.54 -11.97 -9.14
CA ILE A 116 -6.41 -11.03 -9.25
C ILE A 116 -5.55 -11.38 -10.46
N GLY A 117 -5.23 -12.66 -10.68
CA GLY A 117 -4.48 -13.11 -11.86
C GLY A 117 -5.19 -12.79 -13.17
N TYR A 118 -6.51 -12.95 -13.22
CA TYR A 118 -7.34 -12.58 -14.37
C TYR A 118 -7.30 -11.06 -14.63
N ILE A 119 -7.49 -10.26 -13.59
CA ILE A 119 -7.45 -8.79 -13.68
C ILE A 119 -6.10 -8.31 -14.21
N ILE A 120 -4.99 -8.83 -13.68
CA ILE A 120 -3.65 -8.46 -14.13
C ILE A 120 -3.41 -8.88 -15.58
N TRP A 121 -4.01 -9.99 -16.03
CA TRP A 121 -3.87 -10.45 -17.41
C TRP A 121 -4.64 -9.62 -18.44
N GLU A 122 -5.77 -9.04 -18.05
CA GLU A 122 -6.62 -8.21 -18.91
C GLU A 122 -6.14 -6.76 -19.06
N ILE A 123 -5.25 -6.29 -18.18
CA ILE A 123 -4.72 -4.92 -18.14
C ILE A 123 -3.35 -4.87 -18.83
#